data_AF-A0AAE0L197-F1
#
_entry.id   AF-A0AAE0L197-F1
#
_cell.length_a   1.000
_cell.length_b   1.000
_cell.length_c   1.000
_cell.angle_alpha   90.00
_cell.angle_beta   90.00
_cell.angle_gamma   90.00
#
_symmetry.space_group_name_H-M   'P 1'
#
loop_
_entity.id
_entity.type
_entity.pdbx_description
1 polymer ?
#
loop_
_entity_poly.entity_id
_entity_poly.type
_entity_poly.pdbx_seq_one_letter_code
_entity_poly.pdbx_strand_id
1 'polypeptide(L)'
;MSLVDVSARNESLEAATSAWAKTCQLDLLILTGAFYPAPEEFCRQLLIIPCKESMRDALPRLVAFLNDKGVELKDLKLCQLPQDSVAYVHVDNAYSRKRLQPIVDSFFHAGI
;
A
#
# COMPACT_ATOMS: atom_id res chain seq x y z
N MET A 1 16.48 -0.17 4.54
CA MET A 1 15.43 0.08 5.56
C MET A 1 14.09 0.05 4.84
N SER A 2 13.16 -0.81 5.24
CA SER A 2 11.90 -1.00 4.51
C SER A 2 10.88 0.10 4.86
N LEU A 3 9.87 0.32 4.01
CA LEU A 3 8.82 1.34 4.27
C LEU A 3 8.08 1.03 5.58
N VAL A 4 7.86 -0.25 5.80
CA VAL A 4 7.27 -0.81 7.01
C VAL A 4 8.11 -0.51 8.25
N ASP A 5 9.43 -0.67 8.19
CA ASP A 5 10.31 -0.36 9.32
C ASP A 5 10.23 1.12 9.70
N VAL A 6 10.11 1.98 8.69
CA VAL A 6 9.99 3.43 8.89
C VAL A 6 8.63 3.76 9.50
N SER A 7 7.55 3.15 9.03
CA SER A 7 6.21 3.36 9.57
C SER A 7 6.04 2.81 11.00
N ALA A 8 6.49 1.59 11.27
CA ALA A 8 6.33 0.95 12.58
C ALA A 8 7.15 1.61 13.70
N ARG A 9 8.25 2.27 13.36
CA ARG A 9 9.13 2.93 14.35
C ARG A 9 8.83 4.41 14.56
N ASN A 10 7.84 4.94 13.85
CA ASN A 10 7.67 6.38 13.75
C ASN A 10 6.20 6.78 13.86
N GLU A 11 5.73 6.89 15.11
CA GLU A 11 4.40 7.43 15.44
C GLU A 11 4.17 8.80 14.78
N SER A 12 5.24 9.59 14.59
CA SER A 12 5.15 10.88 13.89
C SER A 12 4.83 10.73 12.41
N LEU A 13 5.27 9.64 11.77
CA LEU A 13 4.97 9.38 10.36
C LEU A 13 3.49 8.99 10.19
N GLU A 14 2.96 8.11 11.05
CA GLU A 14 1.54 7.76 11.05
C GLU A 14 0.65 8.99 11.27
N ALA A 15 0.99 9.81 12.27
CA ALA A 15 0.27 11.05 12.56
C ALA A 15 0.33 12.03 11.38
N ALA A 16 1.51 12.18 10.75
CA ALA A 16 1.70 13.04 9.59
C ALA A 16 0.93 12.55 8.35
N THR A 17 0.98 11.25 8.04
CA THR A 17 0.25 10.67 6.91
C THR A 17 -1.26 10.75 7.11
N SER A 18 -1.73 10.52 8.35
CA SER A 18 -3.15 10.64 8.69
C SER A 18 -3.64 12.09 8.60
N ALA A 19 -2.86 13.04 9.12
CA ALA A 19 -3.18 14.47 9.06
C ALA A 19 -3.23 14.95 7.60
N TRP A 20 -2.22 14.56 6.80
CA TRP A 20 -2.16 14.91 5.40
C TRP A 20 -3.31 14.32 4.59
N ALA A 21 -3.64 13.03 4.79
CA ALA A 21 -4.77 12.38 4.14
C ALA A 21 -6.09 13.08 4.45
N LYS A 22 -6.29 13.51 5.70
CA LYS A 22 -7.47 14.30 6.10
C LYS A 22 -7.51 15.67 5.42
N THR A 23 -6.38 16.39 5.38
CA THR A 23 -6.28 17.69 4.69
C THR A 23 -6.60 17.58 3.20
N CYS A 24 -6.12 16.51 2.56
CA CYS A 24 -6.37 16.23 1.15
C CYS A 24 -7.72 15.53 0.89
N GLN A 25 -8.51 15.26 1.94
CA GLN A 25 -9.79 14.55 1.86
C GLN A 25 -9.69 13.21 1.10
N LEU A 26 -8.61 12.46 1.32
CA LEU A 26 -8.39 11.18 0.65
C LEU A 26 -9.32 10.10 1.21
N ASP A 27 -9.76 9.21 0.32
CA ASP A 27 -10.48 7.99 0.69
C ASP A 27 -9.51 6.84 0.98
N LEU A 28 -8.41 6.82 0.24
CA LEU A 28 -7.37 5.80 0.28
C LEU A 28 -6.01 6.46 0.09
N LEU A 29 -5.02 6.05 0.89
CA LEU A 29 -3.62 6.41 0.70
C LEU A 29 -2.80 5.15 0.41
N ILE A 30 -2.12 5.13 -0.74
CA ILE A 30 -1.19 4.05 -1.11
C ILE A 30 0.22 4.61 -1.10
N LEU A 31 1.07 4.07 -0.24
CA LEU A 31 2.50 4.37 -0.19
C LEU A 31 3.28 3.25 -0.87
N THR A 32 4.14 3.61 -1.81
CA THR A 32 5.02 2.66 -2.51
C THR A 32 6.44 2.82 -2.00
N GLY A 33 7.01 1.75 -1.43
CA GLY A 33 8.39 1.69 -0.98
C GLY A 33 9.25 0.88 -1.95
N ALA A 34 10.54 1.16 -1.98
CA ALA A 34 11.53 0.31 -2.62
C ALA A 34 12.78 0.25 -1.75
N PHE A 35 13.34 -0.94 -1.55
CA PHE A 35 14.49 -1.14 -0.67
C PHE A 35 15.28 -2.38 -1.10
N TYR A 36 16.49 -2.48 -0.59
CA TYR A 36 17.36 -3.63 -0.79
C TYR A 36 17.55 -4.36 0.55
N PRO A 37 16.85 -5.48 0.82
CA PRO A 37 17.06 -6.26 2.05
C PRO A 37 18.46 -6.87 2.13
N ALA A 38 19.05 -7.21 0.97
CA ALA A 38 20.41 -7.70 0.83
C ALA A 38 21.09 -7.02 -0.38
N PRO A 39 22.44 -7.03 -0.46
CA PRO A 39 23.13 -6.60 -1.67
C PRO A 39 22.58 -7.36 -2.88
N GLU A 40 22.24 -6.63 -3.95
CA GLU A 40 21.68 -7.16 -5.21
C GLU A 40 20.22 -7.65 -5.16
N GLU A 41 19.59 -7.72 -3.98
CA GLU A 41 18.16 -8.04 -3.87
C GLU A 41 17.33 -6.76 -3.89
N PHE A 42 16.56 -6.53 -4.94
CA PHE A 42 15.65 -5.39 -5.02
C PHE A 42 14.23 -5.81 -4.63
N CYS A 43 13.60 -5.07 -3.71
CA CYS A 43 12.22 -5.30 -3.30
C CYS A 43 11.38 -4.04 -3.40
N ARG A 44 10.14 -4.21 -3.86
CA ARG A 44 9.08 -3.19 -3.75
C ARG A 44 8.07 -3.57 -2.68
N GLN A 45 7.58 -2.55 -2.01
CA GLN A 45 6.56 -2.65 -0.97
C GLN A 45 5.39 -1.74 -1.28
N LEU A 46 4.23 -2.17 -0.81
CA LEU A 46 3.01 -1.42 -0.81
C LEU A 46 2.50 -1.31 0.63
N LEU A 47 2.19 -0.11 1.09
CA LEU A 47 1.41 0.11 2.30
C LEU A 47 0.11 0.80 1.88
N ILE A 48 -1.02 0.16 2.13
CA ILE A 48 -2.34 0.69 1.83
C ILE A 48 -3.02 1.11 3.14
N ILE A 49 -3.36 2.38 3.24
CA ILE A 49 -3.98 2.99 4.41
C ILE A 49 -5.40 3.44 4.01
N PRO A 50 -6.45 2.77 4.50
CA PRO A 50 -7.82 3.23 4.29
C PRO A 50 -8.08 4.49 5.12
N CYS A 51 -8.46 5.58 4.46
CA CYS A 51 -8.74 6.86 5.14
C CYS A 51 -10.23 7.06 5.43
N LYS A 52 -11.09 6.26 4.80
CA LYS A 52 -12.53 6.13 5.08
C LYS A 52 -12.92 4.69 5.37
N GLU A 53 -13.98 4.50 6.14
CA GLU A 53 -14.52 3.19 6.49
C GLU A 53 -14.92 2.37 5.25
N SER A 54 -15.56 3.01 4.25
CA SER A 54 -15.92 2.34 2.99
C SER A 54 -14.71 1.76 2.25
N MET A 55 -13.53 2.36 2.40
CA MET A 55 -12.30 1.86 1.80
C MET A 55 -11.68 0.70 2.58
N ARG A 56 -11.93 0.62 3.89
CA ARG A 56 -11.55 -0.54 4.69
C ARG A 56 -12.26 -1.80 4.18
N ASP A 57 -13.55 -1.69 3.84
CA ASP A 57 -14.34 -2.80 3.30
C ASP A 57 -13.99 -3.12 1.83
N ALA A 58 -13.53 -2.13 1.07
CA ALA A 58 -13.08 -2.32 -0.31
C ALA A 58 -11.67 -2.92 -0.41
N LEU A 59 -10.87 -2.86 0.66
CA LEU A 59 -9.47 -3.27 0.68
C LEU A 59 -9.25 -4.71 0.20
N PRO A 60 -9.99 -5.74 0.69
CA PRO A 60 -9.79 -7.10 0.23
C PRO A 60 -10.13 -7.27 -1.26
N ARG A 61 -11.13 -6.54 -1.75
CA ARG A 61 -11.54 -6.53 -3.17
C ARG A 61 -10.47 -5.89 -4.05
N LEU A 62 -9.89 -4.77 -3.60
CA LEU A 62 -8.78 -4.11 -4.29
C LEU A 62 -7.57 -5.05 -4.40
N VAL A 63 -7.17 -5.69 -3.30
CA VAL A 63 -6.02 -6.60 -3.28
C VAL A 63 -6.24 -7.82 -4.18
N ALA A 64 -7.44 -8.42 -4.12
CA ALA A 64 -7.81 -9.51 -5.02
C ALA A 64 -7.75 -9.08 -6.49
N PHE A 65 -8.26 -7.88 -6.81
CA PHE A 65 -8.19 -7.33 -8.16
C PHE A 65 -6.75 -7.09 -8.63
N LEU A 66 -5.88 -6.52 -7.80
CA LEU A 66 -4.48 -6.30 -8.13
C LEU A 66 -3.77 -7.63 -8.44
N ASN A 67 -4.09 -8.69 -7.69
CA ASN A 67 -3.56 -10.03 -7.93
C ASN A 67 -4.09 -10.66 -9.21
N ASP A 68 -5.39 -10.50 -9.53
CA ASP A 68 -5.97 -10.90 -10.83
C ASP A 68 -5.28 -10.22 -12.02
N LYS A 69 -4.81 -8.97 -11.83
CA LYS A 69 -4.05 -8.22 -12.84
C LYS A 69 -2.53 -8.53 -12.85
N GLY A 70 -2.10 -9.55 -12.12
CA GLY A 70 -0.72 -10.04 -12.13
C GLY A 70 0.27 -9.21 -11.32
N VAL A 71 -0.20 -8.31 -10.44
CA VAL A 71 0.70 -7.56 -9.54
C VAL A 71 1.35 -8.49 -8.51
N GLU A 72 0.67 -9.59 -8.16
CA GLU A 72 1.15 -10.65 -7.27
C GLU A 72 1.70 -10.08 -5.94
N LEU A 73 0.80 -9.59 -5.10
CA LEU A 73 1.09 -9.07 -3.77
C LEU A 73 1.15 -10.21 -2.75
N LYS A 74 2.20 -10.23 -1.94
CA LYS A 74 2.37 -11.16 -0.82
C LYS A 74 2.31 -10.39 0.50
N ASP A 75 1.48 -10.86 1.42
CA ASP A 75 1.32 -10.25 2.75
C ASP A 75 2.66 -10.11 3.46
N LEU A 76 2.92 -8.91 3.97
CA LEU A 76 3.98 -8.68 4.93
C LEU A 76 3.33 -8.69 6.32
N LYS A 77 3.26 -9.88 6.94
CA LYS A 77 2.69 -10.04 8.27
C LYS A 77 3.54 -9.29 9.29
N LEU A 78 2.98 -8.23 9.85
CA LEU A 78 3.66 -7.34 10.78
C LEU A 78 2.85 -7.23 12.06
N CYS A 79 3.56 -7.08 13.17
CA CYS A 79 2.93 -7.05 14.48
C CYS A 79 2.18 -5.73 14.75
N GLN A 80 2.56 -4.63 14.09
CA GLN A 80 1.93 -3.32 14.24
C GLN A 80 1.97 -2.55 12.92
N LEU A 81 0.80 -2.24 12.38
CA LEU A 81 0.60 -1.34 11.25
C LEU A 81 -0.39 -0.23 11.68
N PRO A 82 -0.23 1.00 11.16
CA PRO A 82 -1.18 2.08 11.37
C PRO A 82 -2.62 1.70 10.98
N GLN A 83 -3.64 2.18 11.69
CA GLN A 83 -5.05 2.30 11.22
C GLN A 83 -5.54 1.25 10.19
N ASP A 84 -5.71 -0.02 10.60
CA ASP A 84 -6.21 -1.12 9.74
C ASP A 84 -5.51 -1.23 8.37
N SER A 85 -4.29 -0.69 8.28
CA SER A 85 -3.51 -0.70 7.07
C SER A 85 -2.96 -2.08 6.81
N VAL A 86 -2.65 -2.31 5.55
CA VAL A 86 -2.11 -3.58 5.08
C VAL A 86 -0.82 -3.31 4.33
N ALA A 87 0.16 -4.16 4.57
CA ALA A 87 1.46 -4.08 3.94
C ALA A 87 1.71 -5.32 3.08
N TYR A 88 2.24 -5.08 1.89
CA TYR A 88 2.56 -6.12 0.92
C TYR A 88 3.97 -5.93 0.38
N VAL A 89 4.59 -7.03 -0.02
CA VAL A 89 5.69 -7.01 -0.99
C VAL A 89 5.18 -7.43 -2.35
N HIS A 90 5.75 -6.82 -3.38
CA HIS A 90 5.53 -7.27 -4.75
C HIS A 90 6.34 -8.54 -4.99
N VAL A 91 5.72 -9.56 -5.58
CA VAL A 91 6.44 -10.72 -6.11
C VAL A 91 7.14 -10.32 -7.41
N ASP A 92 6.46 -9.57 -8.29
CA ASP A 92 7.07 -8.94 -9.46
C ASP A 92 7.45 -7.46 -9.17
N ASN A 93 8.75 -7.22 -9.08
CA ASN A 93 9.31 -5.89 -8.84
C ASN A 93 9.21 -4.94 -10.05
N ALA A 94 8.67 -5.37 -11.20
CA ALA A 94 8.46 -4.50 -12.35
C ALA A 94 7.32 -3.48 -12.12
N TYR A 95 6.42 -3.73 -11.17
CA TYR A 95 5.29 -2.86 -10.84
C TYR A 95 5.70 -1.64 -10.00
N SER A 96 6.31 -0.65 -10.66
CA SER A 96 6.46 0.70 -10.11
C SER A 96 5.11 1.42 -9.97
N ARG A 97 5.09 2.54 -9.22
CA ARG A 97 3.92 3.44 -9.13
C ARG A 97 3.29 3.73 -10.49
N LYS A 98 4.11 4.00 -11.52
CA LYS A 98 3.62 4.33 -12.88
C LYS A 98 2.85 3.19 -13.54
N ARG A 99 3.22 1.93 -13.25
CA ARG A 99 2.51 0.74 -13.75
C ARG A 99 1.31 0.37 -12.88
N LEU A 100 1.39 0.62 -11.57
CA LEU A 100 0.33 0.31 -10.63
C LEU A 100 -0.86 1.26 -10.76
N GLN A 101 -0.60 2.56 -10.96
CA GLN A 101 -1.64 3.60 -11.04
C GLN A 101 -2.79 3.27 -12.01
N PRO A 102 -2.56 2.95 -13.30
CA PRO A 102 -3.68 2.66 -14.22
C PRO A 102 -4.50 1.44 -13.82
N ILE A 103 -3.90 0.47 -13.12
CA ILE A 103 -4.58 -0.73 -12.64
C ILE A 103 -5.51 -0.34 -11.48
N VAL A 104 -4.99 0.42 -10.51
CA VAL A 104 -5.77 0.95 -9.39
C VAL A 104 -6.90 1.85 -9.92
N ASP A 105 -6.63 2.72 -10.88
CA ASP A 105 -7.65 3.57 -11.50
C ASP A 105 -8.75 2.72 -12.13
N SER A 106 -8.39 1.65 -12.85
CA SER A 106 -9.38 0.76 -13.47
C SER A 106 -10.30 0.07 -12.46
N PHE A 107 -9.80 -0.27 -11.27
CA PHE A 107 -10.62 -0.82 -10.20
C PHE A 107 -11.71 0.17 -9.76
N PHE A 108 -11.36 1.45 -9.59
CA PHE A 108 -12.32 2.47 -9.18
C PHE A 108 -13.26 2.91 -10.31
N HIS A 109 -12.82 2.87 -11.57
CA HIS A 109 -13.67 3.18 -12.72
C HIS A 109 -14.68 2.07 -13.03
N ALA A 110 -14.41 0.82 -12.65
CA ALA A 110 -15.30 -0.32 -12.89
C ALA A 110 -16.61 -0.27 -12.06
N GLY A 111 -16.79 0.72 -11.19
CA GLY A 111 -17.98 0.89 -10.37
C GLY A 111 -17.99 -0.09 -9.21
N ILE A 112 -17.49 0.36 -8.06
CA ILE A 112 -17.65 -0.32 -6.76
C ILE A 112 -18.95 0.16 -6.13
#